data_AF-A0AAP9ESD4-F1
#
_entry.id   AF-A0AAP9ESD4-F1
#
_cell.length_a   1.000
_cell.length_b   1.000
_cell.length_c   1.000
_cell.angle_alpha   90.00
_cell.angle_beta   90.00
_cell.angle_gamma   90.00
#
_symmetry.space_group_name_H-M   'P 1'
#
loop_
_entity.id
_entity.type
_entity.pdbx_description
1 polymer ?
#
loop_
_entity_poly.entity_id
_entity_poly.type
_entity_poly.pdbx_seq_one_letter_code
_entity_poly.pdbx_strand_id
1 'polypeptide(L)'
;MSGTASLSSAPLTEGEKMDVRRFCGYPAVGSRETGQESWRFFQVEGALEWRMGNLSGAELQQIRLYLLQLCPLETALLGASDNLDTAQAASWYHNGHELRDRVTLFTLWRRRLCAFLGVTGGLELQDGRAVVI
;
A
#
# COMPACT_ATOMS: atom_id res chain seq x y z
N MET A 1 26.17 7.47 -15.27
CA MET A 1 25.58 6.25 -15.86
C MET A 1 24.27 5.96 -15.12
N SER A 2 23.19 6.68 -15.41
CA SER A 2 21.86 6.39 -14.83
C SER A 2 21.08 5.55 -15.83
N GLY A 3 21.35 4.25 -15.85
CA GLY A 3 20.40 3.31 -16.40
C GLY A 3 19.36 3.08 -15.32
N THR A 4 18.20 3.73 -15.40
CA THR A 4 17.02 3.22 -14.69
C THR A 4 16.73 1.85 -15.28
N ALA A 5 17.12 0.80 -14.58
CA ALA A 5 16.71 -0.55 -14.92
C ALA A 5 15.18 -0.54 -14.99
N SER A 6 14.63 -0.82 -16.17
CA SER A 6 13.19 -0.96 -16.32
C SER A 6 12.75 -2.16 -15.48
N LEU A 7 11.73 -1.95 -14.65
CA LEU A 7 11.14 -3.04 -13.89
C LEU A 7 10.46 -4.02 -14.85
N SER A 8 10.21 -5.23 -14.37
CA SER A 8 9.50 -6.24 -15.16
C SER A 8 8.15 -5.69 -15.66
N SER A 9 7.76 -6.07 -16.86
CA SER A 9 6.42 -5.88 -17.42
C SER A 9 5.62 -7.19 -17.48
N ALA A 10 6.13 -8.26 -16.85
CA ALA A 10 5.38 -9.50 -16.72
C ALA A 10 4.17 -9.31 -15.78
N PRO A 11 3.11 -10.12 -15.91
CA PRO A 11 1.97 -10.09 -15.01
C PRO A 11 2.40 -10.11 -13.53
N LEU A 12 1.62 -9.47 -12.67
CA LEU A 12 1.90 -9.45 -11.23
C LEU A 12 1.86 -10.86 -10.66
N THR A 13 2.85 -11.19 -9.84
CA THR A 13 2.84 -12.40 -9.02
C THR A 13 1.72 -12.35 -7.98
N GLU A 14 1.33 -13.50 -7.43
CA GLU A 14 0.32 -13.53 -6.36
C GLU A 14 0.77 -12.75 -5.11
N GLY A 15 2.08 -12.71 -4.83
CA GLY A 15 2.66 -11.87 -3.78
C GLY A 15 2.48 -10.37 -4.06
N GLU A 16 2.81 -9.92 -5.26
CA GLU A 16 2.63 -8.52 -5.65
C GLU A 16 1.15 -8.10 -5.61
N LYS A 17 0.24 -8.97 -6.06
CA LYS A 17 -1.21 -8.72 -5.95
C LYS A 17 -1.65 -8.61 -4.49
N MET A 18 -1.12 -9.47 -3.61
CA MET A 18 -1.41 -9.42 -2.18
C MET A 18 -0.94 -8.09 -1.57
N ASP A 19 0.28 -7.64 -1.89
CA ASP A 19 0.79 -6.36 -1.43
C ASP A 19 -0.03 -5.18 -1.94
N VAL A 20 -0.44 -5.19 -3.22
CA VAL A 20 -1.32 -4.14 -3.78
C VAL A 20 -2.62 -4.04 -3.00
N ARG A 21 -3.29 -5.17 -2.72
CA ARG A 21 -4.54 -5.18 -1.93
C ARG A 21 -4.32 -4.60 -0.54
N ARG A 22 -3.30 -5.08 0.15
CA ARG A 22 -2.93 -4.67 1.51
C ARG A 22 -2.65 -3.17 1.58
N PHE A 23 -1.84 -2.65 0.66
CA PHE A 23 -1.56 -1.21 0.59
C PHE A 23 -2.76 -0.38 0.16
N CYS A 24 -3.69 -0.94 -0.62
CA CYS A 24 -4.96 -0.29 -0.91
C CYS A 24 -6.00 -0.43 0.23
N GLY A 25 -5.68 -1.17 1.30
CA GLY A 25 -6.57 -1.38 2.45
C GLY A 25 -7.68 -2.41 2.22
N TYR A 26 -7.55 -3.26 1.20
CA TYR A 26 -8.47 -4.35 0.92
C TYR A 26 -8.08 -5.62 1.69
N PRO A 27 -9.06 -6.43 2.10
CA PRO A 27 -8.84 -7.63 2.90
C PRO A 27 -8.04 -8.69 2.13
N ALA A 28 -7.48 -9.64 2.88
CA ALA A 28 -6.80 -10.79 2.31
C ALA A 28 -7.80 -11.69 1.57
N VAL A 29 -7.34 -12.25 0.44
CA VAL A 29 -8.13 -13.14 -0.41
C VAL A 29 -8.26 -14.56 0.15
N GLY A 30 -7.19 -15.04 0.80
CA GLY A 30 -7.06 -16.44 1.20
C GLY A 30 -6.79 -17.39 0.03
N SER A 31 -6.59 -18.67 0.34
CA SER A 31 -6.37 -19.72 -0.66
C SER A 31 -7.69 -20.42 -1.02
N ARG A 32 -8.18 -20.23 -2.25
CA ARG A 32 -9.37 -20.87 -2.88
C ARG A 32 -10.76 -20.35 -2.46
N GLU A 33 -11.67 -20.49 -3.41
CA GLU A 33 -13.04 -19.96 -3.47
C GLU A 33 -14.05 -20.80 -2.67
N THR A 34 -13.92 -20.86 -1.34
CA THR A 34 -14.81 -21.70 -0.52
C THR A 34 -15.57 -20.97 0.58
N GLY A 35 -15.53 -19.64 0.60
CA GLY A 35 -16.29 -18.83 1.57
C GLY A 35 -17.31 -17.92 0.89
N GLN A 36 -18.53 -17.87 1.42
CA GLN A 36 -19.50 -16.80 1.07
C GLN A 36 -19.04 -15.41 1.55
N GLU A 37 -17.97 -15.35 2.35
CA GLU A 37 -17.29 -14.12 2.77
C GLU A 37 -16.11 -13.74 1.85
N SER A 38 -16.00 -14.35 0.67
CA SER A 38 -14.91 -14.04 -0.25
C SER A 38 -15.02 -12.61 -0.78
N TRP A 39 -13.90 -11.90 -0.73
CA TRP A 39 -13.71 -10.55 -1.26
C TRP A 39 -14.27 -10.36 -2.70
N ARG A 40 -14.31 -11.42 -3.52
CA ARG A 40 -14.85 -11.43 -4.89
C ARG A 40 -16.30 -10.98 -4.98
N PHE A 41 -17.06 -11.08 -3.89
CA PHE A 41 -18.45 -10.64 -3.82
C PHE A 41 -18.60 -9.13 -3.54
N PHE A 42 -17.52 -8.43 -3.16
CA PHE A 42 -17.52 -6.96 -3.09
C PHE A 42 -17.19 -6.39 -4.47
N GLN A 43 -18.13 -5.62 -5.04
CA GLN A 43 -18.01 -5.04 -6.39
C GLN A 43 -16.72 -4.21 -6.58
N VAL A 44 -16.28 -3.50 -5.54
CA VAL A 44 -15.07 -2.67 -5.57
C VAL A 44 -13.79 -3.51 -5.63
N GLU A 45 -13.76 -4.64 -4.93
CA GLU A 45 -12.60 -5.53 -4.89
C GLU A 45 -12.51 -6.38 -6.17
N GLY A 46 -13.64 -6.82 -6.71
CA GLY A 46 -13.71 -7.42 -8.05
C GLY A 46 -13.14 -6.51 -9.15
N ALA A 47 -13.42 -5.20 -9.08
CA ALA A 47 -12.87 -4.22 -10.04
C ALA A 47 -11.35 -4.07 -9.91
N LEU A 48 -10.82 -4.01 -8.68
CA LEU A 48 -9.36 -3.97 -8.44
C LEU A 48 -8.67 -5.18 -9.06
N GLU A 49 -9.27 -6.35 -8.92
CA GLU A 49 -8.66 -7.62 -9.30
C GLU A 49 -8.71 -7.88 -10.80
N TRP A 50 -9.83 -7.49 -11.42
CA TRP A 50 -9.87 -7.38 -12.86
C TRP A 50 -8.78 -6.41 -13.35
N ARG A 51 -8.61 -5.24 -12.74
CA ARG A 51 -7.57 -4.28 -13.16
C ARG A 51 -6.17 -4.88 -13.03
N MET A 52 -5.81 -5.44 -11.87
CA MET A 52 -4.49 -6.06 -11.67
C MET A 52 -4.16 -7.17 -12.69
N GLY A 53 -5.19 -7.85 -13.22
CA GLY A 53 -5.03 -8.85 -14.28
C GLY A 53 -4.92 -8.28 -15.70
N ASN A 54 -5.23 -7.00 -15.92
CA ASN A 54 -5.38 -6.38 -17.24
C ASN A 54 -4.50 -5.12 -17.44
N LEU A 55 -3.50 -4.90 -16.58
CA LEU A 55 -2.58 -3.76 -16.70
C LEU A 55 -1.69 -3.90 -17.94
N SER A 56 -1.41 -2.76 -18.57
CA SER A 56 -0.37 -2.66 -19.60
C SER A 56 1.04 -2.84 -18.99
N GLY A 57 2.03 -3.09 -19.85
CA GLY A 57 3.43 -3.26 -19.43
C GLY A 57 3.98 -2.04 -18.67
N ALA A 58 3.61 -0.82 -19.07
CA ALA A 58 4.04 0.41 -18.39
C ALA A 58 3.36 0.56 -17.02
N GLU A 59 2.08 0.21 -16.91
CA GLU A 59 1.36 0.26 -15.63
C GLU A 59 1.90 -0.81 -14.65
N LEU A 60 2.28 -1.99 -15.14
CA LEU A 60 2.94 -3.01 -14.33
C LEU A 60 4.26 -2.50 -13.74
N GLN A 61 5.07 -1.78 -14.53
CA GLN A 61 6.29 -1.15 -14.05
C GLN A 61 5.99 -0.07 -13.00
N GLN A 62 4.96 0.74 -13.23
CA GLN A 62 4.56 1.79 -12.30
C GLN A 62 4.06 1.22 -10.96
N ILE A 63 3.30 0.12 -10.97
CA ILE A 63 2.91 -0.57 -9.72
C ILE A 63 4.14 -1.07 -8.97
N ARG A 64 5.09 -1.69 -9.67
CA ARG A 64 6.32 -2.17 -9.02
C ARG A 64 7.14 -1.01 -8.42
N LEU A 65 7.13 0.17 -9.04
CA LEU A 65 7.68 1.38 -8.43
C LEU A 65 6.95 1.75 -7.13
N TYR A 66 5.61 1.72 -7.13
CA TYR A 66 4.84 1.96 -5.90
C TYR A 66 5.20 0.95 -4.80
N LEU A 67 5.25 -0.34 -5.11
CA LEU A 67 5.61 -1.39 -4.14
C LEU A 67 7.02 -1.18 -3.58
N LEU A 68 7.99 -0.83 -4.44
CA LEU A 68 9.36 -0.53 -4.02
C LEU A 68 9.47 0.68 -3.08
N GLN A 69 8.54 1.64 -3.15
CA GLN A 69 8.52 2.78 -2.23
C GLN A 69 7.71 2.49 -0.95
N LEU A 70 6.61 1.74 -1.07
CA LEU A 70 5.71 1.46 0.05
C LEU A 70 6.31 0.51 1.08
N CYS A 71 7.03 -0.54 0.65
CA CYS A 71 7.63 -1.49 1.58
C CYS A 71 8.66 -0.84 2.53
N PRO A 72 9.62 -0.01 2.07
CA PRO A 72 10.53 0.70 2.97
C PRO A 72 9.83 1.70 3.88
N LEU A 73 8.80 2.40 3.40
CA LEU A 73 8.02 3.34 4.22
C LEU A 73 7.33 2.63 5.38
N GLU A 74 6.75 1.46 5.13
CA GLU A 74 6.14 0.63 6.17
C GLU A 74 7.17 0.15 7.19
N THR A 75 8.31 -0.41 6.75
CA THR A 75 9.39 -0.82 7.66
C THR A 75 9.88 0.34 8.52
N ALA A 76 9.97 1.54 7.94
CA ALA A 76 10.42 2.73 8.66
C ALA A 76 9.43 3.21 9.74
N LEU A 77 8.14 2.83 9.67
CA LEU A 77 7.19 3.08 10.75
C LEU A 77 7.53 2.25 11.98
N LEU A 78 7.81 0.96 11.79
CA LEU A 78 8.20 0.08 12.88
C LEU A 78 9.58 0.47 13.43
N GLY A 79 10.53 0.85 12.58
CA GLY A 79 11.85 1.32 13.03
C GLY A 79 11.79 2.63 13.85
N ALA A 80 10.79 3.48 13.63
CA ALA A 80 10.57 4.66 14.48
C ALA A 80 10.14 4.29 15.92
N SER A 81 9.66 3.07 16.16
CA SER A 81 9.25 2.63 17.50
C SER A 81 10.42 2.45 18.47
N ASP A 82 11.63 2.20 17.96
CA ASP A 82 12.83 1.94 18.77
C ASP A 82 13.25 3.14 19.65
N ASN A 83 12.83 4.37 19.29
CA ASN A 83 13.27 5.60 19.93
C ASN A 83 12.12 6.44 20.51
N LEU A 84 10.91 5.89 20.68
CA LEU A 84 9.74 6.65 21.11
C LEU A 84 9.89 7.32 22.48
N ASP A 85 10.64 6.71 23.39
CA ASP A 85 10.85 7.22 24.76
C ASP A 85 12.04 8.18 24.87
N THR A 86 12.80 8.39 23.78
CA THR A 86 14.04 9.17 23.80
C THR A 86 13.85 10.54 23.16
N ALA A 87 13.56 11.55 23.99
CA ALA A 87 13.45 12.94 23.52
C ALA A 87 14.82 13.56 23.15
N GLN A 88 15.89 13.16 23.85
CA GLN A 88 17.25 13.67 23.65
C GLN A 88 18.28 12.58 23.97
N ALA A 89 19.31 12.49 23.13
CA ALA A 89 20.49 11.67 23.37
C ALA A 89 21.76 12.49 23.11
N ALA A 90 22.47 12.86 24.17
CA ALA A 90 23.61 13.79 24.10
C ALA A 90 23.24 15.12 23.39
N SER A 91 23.96 15.49 22.32
CA SER A 91 23.67 16.69 21.52
C SER A 91 22.59 16.47 20.45
N TRP A 92 22.05 15.26 20.31
CA TRP A 92 21.02 14.93 19.33
C TRP A 92 19.62 15.13 19.89
N TYR A 93 18.77 15.79 19.11
CA TYR A 93 17.37 16.05 19.42
C TYR A 93 16.48 15.22 18.51
N HIS A 94 15.53 14.49 19.08
CA HIS A 94 14.57 13.71 18.33
C HIS A 94 13.46 14.60 17.73
N ASN A 95 13.00 14.30 16.52
CA ASN A 95 11.80 14.94 15.97
C ASN A 95 10.57 14.31 16.63
N GLY A 96 9.96 15.00 17.59
CA GLY A 96 8.75 14.53 18.28
C GLY A 96 7.52 14.31 17.38
N HIS A 97 7.59 14.70 16.10
CA HIS A 97 6.55 14.43 15.11
C HIS A 97 6.93 13.33 14.10
N GLU A 98 8.10 12.70 14.24
CA GLU A 98 8.63 11.75 13.25
C GLU A 98 7.64 10.64 12.90
N LEU A 99 7.07 9.97 13.90
CA LEU A 99 6.12 8.89 13.67
C LEU A 99 4.89 9.39 12.90
N ARG A 100 4.34 10.55 13.29
CA ARG A 100 3.18 11.16 12.62
C ARG A 100 3.48 11.51 11.17
N ASP A 101 4.65 12.09 10.91
CA ASP A 101 5.07 12.48 9.57
C ASP A 101 5.26 11.26 8.67
N ARG A 102 5.88 10.19 9.20
CA ARG A 102 6.04 8.92 8.49
C ARG A 102 4.71 8.26 8.19
N VAL A 103 3.77 8.21 9.14
CA VAL A 103 2.41 7.68 8.92
C VAL A 103 1.71 8.48 7.82
N THR A 104 1.81 9.81 7.87
CA THR A 104 1.20 10.70 6.87
C THR A 104 1.78 10.45 5.47
N LEU A 105 3.11 10.32 5.37
CA LEU A 105 3.78 10.02 4.12
C LEU A 105 3.38 8.64 3.57
N PHE A 106 3.33 7.61 4.43
CA PHE A 106 2.91 6.27 4.05
C PHE A 106 1.46 6.26 3.53
N THR A 107 0.53 6.89 4.25
CA THR A 107 -0.88 7.02 3.83
C THR A 107 -1.02 7.79 2.52
N LEU A 108 -0.23 8.85 2.30
CA LEU A 108 -0.21 9.58 1.03
C LEU A 108 0.17 8.68 -0.14
N TRP A 109 1.22 7.88 0.00
CA TRP A 109 1.66 6.96 -1.06
C TRP A 109 0.65 5.85 -1.32
N ARG A 110 0.00 5.31 -0.27
CA ARG A 110 -1.11 4.35 -0.42
C ARG A 110 -2.29 4.95 -1.19
N ARG A 111 -2.69 6.19 -0.86
CA ARG A 111 -3.75 6.91 -1.59
C ARG A 111 -3.38 7.15 -3.06
N ARG A 112 -2.12 7.46 -3.37
CA ARG A 112 -1.65 7.60 -4.76
C ARG A 112 -1.72 6.29 -5.54
N LEU A 113 -1.39 5.16 -4.90
CA LEU A 113 -1.57 3.84 -5.50
C LEU A 113 -3.06 3.56 -5.78
N CYS A 114 -3.95 3.82 -4.81
CA CYS A 114 -5.40 3.68 -5.02
C CYS A 114 -5.90 4.54 -6.18
N ALA A 115 -5.48 5.81 -6.25
CA ALA A 115 -5.85 6.73 -7.31
C ALA A 115 -5.36 6.25 -8.69
N PHE A 116 -4.12 5.74 -8.76
CA PHE A 116 -3.58 5.16 -9.98
C PHE A 116 -4.38 3.93 -10.45
N LEU A 117 -4.78 3.08 -9.52
CA LEU A 117 -5.61 1.90 -9.78
C LEU A 117 -7.10 2.22 -9.97
N GLY A 118 -7.51 3.49 -9.82
CA GLY A 118 -8.90 3.93 -9.95
C GLY A 118 -9.84 3.35 -8.89
N VAL A 119 -9.34 3.08 -7.69
CA VAL A 119 -10.11 2.52 -6.56
C VAL A 119 -10.16 3.51 -5.40
N THR A 120 -11.21 3.44 -4.59
CA THR A 120 -11.39 4.36 -3.44
C THR A 120 -10.46 4.04 -2.26
N GLY A 121 -9.90 2.83 -2.21
CA GLY A 121 -9.21 2.30 -1.04
C GLY A 121 -10.18 1.79 0.04
N GLY A 122 -9.68 0.95 0.92
CA GLY A 122 -10.41 0.42 2.08
C GLY A 122 -10.73 1.48 3.13
N LEU A 123 -11.53 1.10 4.14
CA LEU A 123 -12.05 2.01 5.17
C LEU A 123 -10.96 2.80 5.89
N GLU A 124 -9.80 2.19 6.17
CA GLU A 124 -8.66 2.83 6.82
C GLU A 124 -8.10 4.03 6.01
N LEU A 125 -8.19 3.98 4.68
CA LEU A 125 -7.68 5.03 3.80
C LEU A 125 -8.71 6.13 3.52
N GLN A 126 -9.98 5.85 3.79
CA GLN A 126 -11.06 6.82 3.63
C GLN A 126 -11.06 7.74 4.85
N ASP A 127 -10.90 9.05 4.63
CA ASP A 127 -10.98 10.04 5.70
C ASP A 127 -12.36 9.98 6.37
N GLY A 128 -12.44 9.31 7.53
CA GLY A 128 -13.55 9.37 8.49
C GLY A 128 -14.96 9.22 7.91
N ARG A 129 -15.13 8.61 6.73
CA ARG A 129 -16.44 8.51 6.10
C ARG A 129 -17.23 7.47 6.89
N ALA A 130 -18.22 7.95 7.64
CA ALA A 130 -19.13 7.14 8.42
C ALA A 130 -19.57 5.93 7.61
N VAL A 131 -19.37 4.74 8.18
CA VAL A 131 -20.02 3.52 7.71
C VAL A 131 -21.52 3.82 7.74
N VAL A 132 -22.11 4.05 6.57
CA VAL A 132 -23.57 4.06 6.45
C VAL A 132 -23.97 2.60 6.48
N ILE A 133 -24.40 2.16 7.66
CA ILE A 133 -25.08 0.87 7.89
C ILE A 133 -26.49 0.99 7.31
#